data_AF-A0A1G8XXH0-F1
#
_entry.id   AF-A0A1G8XXH0-F1
#
_cell.length_a   1.000
_cell.length_b   1.000
_cell.length_c   1.000
_cell.angle_alpha   90.00
_cell.angle_beta   90.00
_cell.angle_gamma   90.00
#
_symmetry.space_group_name_H-M   'P 1'
#
loop_
_entity.id
_entity.type
_entity.pdbx_description
1 polymer ?
#
loop_
_entity_poly.entity_id
_entity_poly.type
_entity_poly.pdbx_seq_one_letter_code
_entity_poly.pdbx_strand_id
1 'polypeptide(L)'
;MQMNKLQELQDMLSVIQQTYPEDAALVLADMEKVLAYLPGQQIDLKVPVGAPIEKFKGTVSYRAMETAAVQREERGPEAFGVSYLSSAVPVIENGTVIGVIAAMVSTHRAASLQDGAQELSSLV
;
A
#
# COMPACT_ATOMS: atom_id res chain seq x y z
N MET A 1 -14.69 11.87 23.80
CA MET A 1 -14.81 12.04 22.34
C MET A 1 -14.72 10.65 21.75
N GLN A 2 -15.69 10.18 20.97
CA GLN A 2 -15.49 8.95 20.19
C GLN A 2 -14.42 9.25 19.14
N MET A 3 -13.38 8.43 19.08
CA MET A 3 -12.36 8.52 18.04
C MET A 3 -12.96 7.96 16.75
N ASN A 4 -12.75 8.64 15.62
CA ASN A 4 -13.12 8.12 14.30
C ASN A 4 -12.14 6.98 13.94
N LYS A 5 -12.62 5.85 13.42
CA LYS A 5 -11.79 4.70 13.01
C LYS A 5 -10.63 5.08 12.07
N LEU A 6 -10.82 6.08 11.20
CA LEU A 6 -9.74 6.60 10.34
C LEU A 6 -8.66 7.31 11.16
N GLN A 7 -9.03 8.06 12.19
CA GLN A 7 -8.07 8.71 13.08
C GLN A 7 -7.26 7.66 13.86
N GLU A 8 -7.90 6.62 14.37
CA GLU A 8 -7.20 5.52 15.05
C GLU A 8 -6.19 4.82 14.13
N LEU A 9 -6.58 4.56 12.88
CA LEU A 9 -5.66 4.00 11.88
C LEU A 9 -4.51 4.95 11.55
N GLN A 10 -4.78 6.24 11.47
CA GLN A 10 -3.76 7.26 11.22
C GLN A 10 -2.74 7.32 12.36
N ASP A 11 -3.20 7.29 13.60
CA ASP A 11 -2.34 7.32 14.79
C ASP A 11 -1.47 6.04 14.90
N MET A 12 -2.01 4.90 14.46
CA MET A 12 -1.32 3.61 14.47
C MET A 12 -0.49 3.33 13.21
N LEU A 13 -0.55 4.18 12.19
CA LEU A 13 -0.01 3.90 10.86
C LEU A 13 1.50 3.57 10.88
N SER A 14 2.27 4.25 11.73
CA SER A 14 3.71 3.99 11.92
C SER A 14 3.99 2.64 12.57
N VAL A 15 3.15 2.21 13.51
CA VAL A 15 3.26 0.89 14.15
C VAL A 15 2.91 -0.20 13.14
N ILE A 16 1.84 -0.01 12.36
CA ILE A 16 1.43 -0.93 11.29
C ILE A 16 2.57 -1.11 10.28
N GLN A 17 3.21 -0.03 9.84
CA GLN A 17 4.33 -0.10 8.90
C GLN A 17 5.49 -0.94 9.44
N GLN A 18 5.82 -0.80 10.73
CA GLN A 18 6.89 -1.57 11.37
C GLN A 18 6.59 -3.06 11.54
N THR A 19 5.34 -3.50 11.34
CA THR A 19 5.00 -4.93 11.34
C THR A 19 5.44 -5.65 10.07
N TYR A 20 5.74 -4.91 8.99
CA TYR A 20 6.22 -5.49 7.74
C TYR A 20 7.72 -5.82 7.87
N PRO A 21 8.13 -7.07 7.56
CA PRO A 21 9.55 -7.43 7.54
C PRO A 21 10.27 -6.91 6.29
N GLU A 22 9.55 -6.74 5.19
CA GLU A 22 10.04 -6.08 3.97
C GLU A 22 9.83 -4.57 4.01
N ASP A 23 10.50 -3.87 3.10
CA ASP A 23 10.31 -2.44 2.94
C ASP A 23 8.90 -2.12 2.41
N ALA A 24 8.17 -1.27 3.12
CA ALA A 24 6.77 -1.00 2.85
C ALA A 24 6.45 0.49 2.96
N ALA A 25 5.71 1.01 1.98
CA ALA A 25 5.04 2.30 2.08
C ALA A 25 3.56 2.09 2.38
N LEU A 26 2.99 2.95 3.22
CA LEU A 26 1.57 2.93 3.56
C LEU A 26 0.89 4.23 3.13
N VAL A 27 -0.37 4.11 2.71
CA VAL A 27 -1.26 5.24 2.47
C VAL A 27 -2.59 5.00 3.18
N LEU A 28 -3.12 6.05 3.78
CA LEU A 28 -4.46 6.10 4.33
C LEU A 28 -5.22 7.24 3.64
N ALA A 29 -6.44 6.96 3.19
CA ALA A 29 -7.31 7.94 2.57
C ALA A 29 -8.74 7.79 3.10
N ASP A 30 -9.48 8.89 3.13
CA ASP A 30 -10.93 8.88 3.25
C ASP A 30 -11.58 8.87 1.85
N MET A 31 -12.90 9.07 1.80
CA MET A 31 -13.66 9.11 0.55
C MET A 31 -13.43 10.38 -0.28
N GLU A 32 -12.66 11.36 0.21
CA GLU A 32 -12.39 12.63 -0.47
C GLU A 32 -10.92 12.79 -0.85
N LYS A 33 -9.99 12.38 0.01
CA LYS A 33 -8.57 12.70 -0.09
C LYS A 33 -7.65 11.75 0.68
N VAL A 34 -6.37 11.84 0.37
CA VAL A 34 -5.30 11.19 1.14
C VAL A 34 -5.16 11.87 2.51
N LEU A 35 -5.27 11.09 3.58
CA LEU A 35 -5.12 11.53 4.97
C LEU A 35 -3.69 11.43 5.47
N ALA A 36 -2.99 10.34 5.10
CA ALA A 36 -1.63 10.10 5.52
C ALA A 36 -0.87 9.26 4.49
N TYR A 37 0.43 9.50 4.42
CA TYR A 37 1.37 8.72 3.62
C TYR A 37 2.65 8.50 4.44
N LEU A 38 3.06 7.25 4.59
CA LEU A 38 4.33 6.86 5.18
C LEU A 38 5.17 6.19 4.09
N PRO A 39 6.30 6.78 3.66
CA PRO A 39 7.17 6.16 2.69
C PRO A 39 7.93 4.98 3.32
N GLY A 40 8.30 4.00 2.50
CA GLY A 40 9.33 3.03 2.84
C GLY A 40 10.73 3.63 2.68
N GLN A 41 11.76 2.84 2.95
CA GLN A 41 13.16 3.20 2.76
C GLN A 41 13.56 3.25 1.28
N GLN A 42 13.09 2.29 0.49
CA GLN A 42 13.33 2.17 -0.96
C GLN A 42 12.05 2.43 -1.75
N ILE A 43 10.90 2.02 -1.22
CA ILE A 43 9.61 2.27 -1.85
C ILE A 43 9.02 3.61 -1.39
N ASP A 44 9.21 4.65 -2.21
CA ASP A 44 8.62 5.98 -2.01
C ASP A 44 7.91 6.44 -3.29
N LEU A 45 6.58 6.25 -3.32
CA LEU A 45 5.70 6.70 -4.40
C LEU A 45 5.37 8.20 -4.31
N LYS A 46 5.80 8.89 -3.23
CA LYS A 46 5.59 10.32 -3.00
C LYS A 46 4.12 10.72 -3.09
N VAL A 47 3.24 9.91 -2.51
CA VAL A 47 1.79 10.17 -2.53
C VAL A 47 1.51 11.45 -1.76
N PRO A 48 0.92 12.50 -2.38
CA PRO A 48 0.70 13.76 -1.69
C PRO A 48 -0.46 13.66 -0.70
N VAL A 49 -0.20 14.00 0.57
CA VAL A 49 -1.26 14.17 1.57
C VAL A 49 -2.18 15.32 1.15
N GLY A 50 -3.49 15.11 1.25
CA GLY A 50 -4.52 16.03 0.77
C GLY A 50 -4.84 15.91 -0.73
N ALA A 51 -4.18 15.02 -1.48
CA ALA A 51 -4.54 14.77 -2.88
C ALA A 51 -5.98 14.22 -2.98
N PRO A 52 -6.82 14.74 -3.91
CA PRO A 52 -8.16 14.23 -4.13
C PRO A 52 -8.17 12.77 -4.55
N ILE A 53 -9.11 11.99 -4.03
CA ILE A 53 -9.14 10.54 -4.22
C ILE A 53 -9.40 10.14 -5.68
N GLU A 54 -10.07 11.01 -6.45
CA GLU A 54 -10.40 10.83 -7.86
C GLU A 54 -9.16 10.75 -8.75
N LYS A 55 -8.02 11.32 -8.30
CA LYS A 55 -6.74 11.20 -9.01
C LYS A 55 -6.19 9.78 -8.99
N PHE A 56 -6.69 8.92 -8.11
CA PHE A 56 -6.25 7.55 -7.94
C PHE A 56 -7.17 6.53 -8.61
N LYS A 57 -8.09 6.97 -9.48
CA LYS A 57 -8.89 6.07 -10.33
C LYS A 57 -7.99 5.07 -11.08
N GLY A 58 -8.40 3.81 -11.07
CA GLY A 58 -7.63 2.70 -11.66
C GLY A 58 -6.57 2.09 -10.75
N THR A 59 -6.36 2.60 -9.53
CA THR A 59 -5.49 1.97 -8.54
C THR A 59 -6.23 0.90 -7.72
N VAL A 60 -5.49 0.01 -7.05
CA VAL A 60 -6.09 -0.93 -6.09
C VAL A 60 -6.81 -0.22 -4.94
N SER A 61 -6.31 0.93 -4.48
CA SER A 61 -6.92 1.70 -3.39
C SER A 61 -8.31 2.20 -3.76
N TYR A 62 -8.43 2.80 -4.95
CA TYR A 62 -9.70 3.29 -5.46
C TYR A 62 -10.70 2.14 -5.70
N ARG A 63 -10.24 1.05 -6.32
CA ARG A 63 -11.07 -0.15 -6.52
C ARG A 63 -11.54 -0.78 -5.22
N ALA A 64 -10.72 -0.79 -4.17
CA ALA A 64 -11.10 -1.34 -2.88
C ALA A 64 -12.24 -0.56 -2.23
N MET A 65 -12.23 0.77 -2.37
CA MET A 65 -13.32 1.62 -1.89
C MET A 65 -14.62 1.38 -2.67
N GLU A 66 -14.56 1.30 -4.00
CA GLU A 66 -15.74 1.08 -4.85
C GLU A 66 -16.39 -0.30 -4.63
N THR A 67 -15.56 -1.32 -4.46
CA THR A 67 -16.03 -2.71 -4.34
C THR A 67 -16.33 -3.14 -2.92
N ALA A 68 -15.97 -2.32 -1.92
CA ALA A 68 -15.96 -2.70 -0.51
C ALA A 68 -15.22 -4.03 -0.25
N ALA A 69 -14.23 -4.36 -1.09
CA ALA A 69 -13.48 -5.60 -1.04
C ALA A 69 -11.97 -5.35 -1.08
N VAL A 70 -11.21 -6.28 -0.51
CA VAL A 70 -9.74 -6.21 -0.54
C VAL A 70 -9.24 -6.39 -1.98
N GLN A 71 -8.35 -5.51 -2.41
CA GLN A 71 -7.74 -5.53 -3.75
C GLN A 71 -6.24 -5.72 -3.66
N ARG A 72 -5.67 -6.54 -4.55
CA ARG A 72 -4.23 -6.79 -4.63
C ARG A 72 -3.76 -6.80 -6.08
N GLU A 73 -2.57 -6.28 -6.30
CA GLU A 73 -1.95 -6.22 -7.63
C GLU A 73 -0.44 -6.15 -7.48
N GLU A 74 0.29 -7.01 -8.20
CA GLU A 74 1.73 -6.87 -8.37
C GLU A 74 2.02 -5.85 -9.45
N ARG A 75 2.98 -4.97 -9.19
CA ARG A 75 3.45 -3.96 -10.13
C ARG A 75 4.93 -4.14 -10.35
N GLY A 76 5.31 -4.13 -11.63
CA GLY A 76 6.71 -4.13 -12.02
C GLY A 76 7.38 -2.78 -11.74
N PRO A 77 8.69 -2.68 -12.02
CA PRO A 77 9.50 -1.52 -11.69
C PRO A 77 9.29 -0.35 -12.67
N GLU A 78 8.47 -0.49 -13.71
CA GLU A 78 8.41 0.43 -14.85
C GLU A 78 8.02 1.86 -14.45
N ALA A 79 7.18 2.01 -13.42
CA ALA A 79 6.68 3.30 -12.97
C ALA A 79 7.55 3.96 -11.88
N PHE A 80 8.23 3.16 -11.04
CA PHE A 80 8.85 3.65 -9.79
C PHE A 80 10.24 3.07 -9.49
N GLY A 81 10.82 2.28 -10.41
CA GLY A 81 12.15 1.69 -10.28
C GLY A 81 12.25 0.50 -9.32
N VAL A 82 11.16 0.15 -8.63
CA VAL A 82 11.08 -0.98 -7.70
C VAL A 82 9.80 -1.77 -7.96
N SER A 83 9.90 -3.10 -8.01
CA SER A 83 8.74 -3.98 -8.08
C SER A 83 8.09 -4.11 -6.70
N TYR A 84 6.76 -4.12 -6.64
CA TYR A 84 6.04 -4.18 -5.38
C TYR A 84 4.68 -4.86 -5.50
N LEU A 85 4.25 -5.46 -4.39
CA LEU A 85 2.87 -5.90 -4.19
C LEU A 85 2.09 -4.75 -3.56
N SER A 86 1.05 -4.29 -4.25
CA SER A 86 0.09 -3.34 -3.71
C SER A 86 -1.12 -4.09 -3.14
N SER A 87 -1.47 -3.81 -1.89
CA SER A 87 -2.63 -4.40 -1.20
C SER A 87 -3.45 -3.30 -0.54
N ALA A 88 -4.71 -3.15 -0.93
CA ALA A 88 -5.63 -2.16 -0.40
C ALA A 88 -6.80 -2.84 0.35
N VAL A 89 -7.07 -2.36 1.55
CA VAL A 89 -8.15 -2.83 2.42
C VAL A 89 -9.12 -1.66 2.66
N PRO A 90 -10.40 -1.79 2.28
CA PRO A 90 -11.38 -0.75 2.56
C PRO A 90 -11.60 -0.62 4.06
N VAL A 91 -11.64 0.61 4.55
CA VAL A 91 -12.00 0.91 5.93
C VAL A 91 -13.52 1.00 5.99
N ILE A 92 -14.14 0.04 6.68
CA ILE A 92 -15.60 -0.04 6.81
C ILE A 92 -16.00 0.30 8.24
N GLU A 93 -16.97 1.20 8.39
CA GLU A 93 -17.60 1.56 9.66
C GLU A 93 -19.12 1.53 9.49
N ASN A 94 -19.82 0.83 10.38
CA ASN A 94 -21.28 0.67 10.32
C ASN A 94 -21.80 0.18 8.94
N GLY A 95 -21.06 -0.72 8.28
CA GLY A 95 -21.41 -1.27 6.97
C GLY A 95 -21.17 -0.32 5.79
N THR A 96 -20.62 0.87 6.03
CA THR A 96 -20.29 1.86 5.00
C THR A 96 -18.78 1.96 4.84
N VAL A 97 -18.31 2.03 3.59
CA VAL A 97 -16.91 2.33 3.30
C VAL A 97 -16.66 3.80 3.60
N ILE A 98 -15.73 4.07 4.52
CA ILE A 98 -15.34 5.43 4.92
C ILE A 98 -13.95 5.82 4.41
N GLY A 99 -13.20 4.88 3.84
CA GLY A 99 -11.86 5.14 3.31
C GLY A 99 -11.14 3.85 2.94
N VAL A 100 -9.81 3.93 2.85
CA VAL A 100 -8.94 2.81 2.50
C VAL A 100 -7.57 2.97 3.14
N ILE A 101 -7.02 1.84 3.60
CA ILE A 101 -5.60 1.71 3.90
C ILE A 101 -4.96 0.82 2.83
N ALA A 102 -3.84 1.25 2.28
CA ALA A 102 -3.10 0.44 1.33
C ALA A 102 -1.62 0.38 1.69
N ALA A 103 -1.03 -0.79 1.44
CA ALA A 103 0.39 -1.04 1.56
C ALA A 103 0.98 -1.30 0.17
N MET A 104 2.15 -0.75 -0.09
CA MET A 104 3.01 -1.12 -1.19
C MET A 104 4.27 -1.73 -0.61
N VAL A 105 4.46 -3.03 -0.80
CA VAL A 105 5.53 -3.81 -0.18
C VAL A 105 6.50 -4.26 -1.26
N SER A 106 7.78 -3.92 -1.10
CA SER A 106 8.83 -4.28 -2.05
C SER A 106 8.96 -5.80 -2.18
N THR A 107 9.02 -6.29 -3.42
CA THR A 107 9.28 -7.71 -3.72
C THR A 107 10.75 -8.00 -4.03
N HIS A 108 11.63 -6.99 -3.90
CA HIS A 108 13.04 -7.06 -4.30
C HIS A 108 13.80 -8.24 -3.66
N ARG A 109 13.57 -8.54 -2.38
CA ARG A 109 14.30 -9.64 -1.70
C ARG A 109 13.92 -11.02 -2.24
N ALA A 110 12.65 -11.22 -2.61
CA ALA A 110 12.21 -12.47 -3.21
C ALA A 110 12.81 -12.65 -4.61
N ALA A 111 12.86 -11.58 -5.41
CA ALA A 111 13.49 -11.59 -6.72
C ALA A 111 14.99 -11.90 -6.64
N SER A 112 15.75 -11.23 -5.76
CA SER A 112 17.19 -11.49 -5.62
C SER A 112 17.52 -12.93 -5.17
N LEU A 113 16.66 -13.55 -4.35
CA LEU A 113 16.81 -14.95 -3.96
C LEU A 113 16.57 -15.89 -5.13
N GLN A 114 15.56 -15.61 -5.96
CA GLN A 114 15.26 -16.39 -7.16
C GLN A 114 16.38 -16.27 -8.19
N ASP A 115 16.88 -15.06 -8.44
CA ASP A 115 17.98 -14.81 -9.37
C ASP A 115 19.25 -15.56 -8.92
N GLY A 116 19.61 -15.47 -7.64
CA GLY A 116 20.76 -16.21 -7.10
C GLY A 116 20.61 -17.74 -7.20
N ALA A 117 19.39 -18.26 -7.00
CA ALA A 117 19.12 -19.69 -7.19
C ALA A 117 19.22 -20.13 -8.66
N GLN A 118 18.75 -19.29 -9.58
CA GLN A 118 18.84 -19.51 -11.02
C GLN A 118 20.30 -19.53 -11.50
N GLU A 119 21.12 -18.58 -11.03
CA GLU A 119 22.56 -18.52 -11.33
C GLU A 119 23.28 -19.80 -10.87
N LEU A 120 23.06 -20.22 -9.62
CA LEU A 120 23.64 -21.45 -9.09
C LEU A 120 23.20 -22.69 -9.89
N SER A 121 21.93 -22.76 -10.29
CA SER A 121 21.43 -23.87 -11.11
C SER A 121 22.03 -23.89 -12.52
N SER A 122 22.44 -22.74 -13.06
CA SER A 122 23.06 -22.67 -14.39
C SER A 122 24.53 -23.10 -14.42
N LEU A 123 25.15 -23.23 -13.24
CA LEU A 123 26.55 -23.62 -13.06
C LEU A 123 26.76 -25.14 -12.91
N VAL A 124 25.69 -25.94 -12.87
CA VAL A 124 25.72 -27.41 -12.67
C VAL A 124 25.24 -28.14 -13.90
#